data_AF-A0A6J8C797-F1
#
_entry.id   AF-A0A6J8C797-F1
#
_cell.length_a   1.000
_cell.length_b   1.000
_cell.length_c   1.000
_cell.angle_alpha   90.00
_cell.angle_beta   90.00
_cell.angle_gamma   90.00
#
_symmetry.space_group_name_H-M   'P 1'
#
loop_
_entity.id
_entity.type
_entity.pdbx_description
1 polymer ?
#
loop_
_entity_poly.entity_id
_entity_poly.type
_entity_poly.pdbx_seq_one_letter_code
_entity_poly.pdbx_strand_id
1 'polypeptide(L)'
;MGKPVNSKSIMSDGNDLFRALSFAISQRQEYHLQVRKKIVDHILHISKDLSSYVPDPFENAAEYVRIRKMKVPKTLGTELEILAASHFMHADIYTFANNKWIKYSAHQIDKDINVENEAIYLQHDEKSSHYEVVMDVEGNSICNLQEKSKENEDCTSVEYELDQISRNNCIDTKNNNTLLNETQVDLTVLRRKRKREL
;
A
#
# COMPACT_ATOMS: atom_id res chain seq x y z
N MET A 1 -6.76 -8.44 -19.63
CA MET A 1 -5.32 -8.61 -19.30
C MET A 1 -4.98 -10.09 -19.42
N GLY A 2 -3.80 -10.43 -19.94
CA GLY A 2 -3.32 -11.82 -19.98
C GLY A 2 -3.01 -12.34 -18.57
N LYS A 3 -2.64 -13.62 -18.46
CA LYS A 3 -2.15 -14.21 -17.21
C LYS A 3 -0.74 -13.66 -16.90
N PRO A 4 -0.33 -13.53 -15.63
CA PRO A 4 1.05 -13.23 -15.27
C PRO A 4 2.03 -14.23 -15.92
N VAL A 5 3.11 -13.73 -16.50
CA VAL A 5 4.20 -14.55 -17.07
C VAL A 5 5.54 -14.28 -16.41
N ASN A 6 5.70 -13.10 -15.80
CA ASN A 6 6.85 -12.74 -15.00
C ASN A 6 6.40 -12.02 -13.74
N SER A 7 7.01 -12.38 -12.61
CA SER A 7 6.71 -11.81 -11.31
C SER A 7 7.98 -11.61 -10.50
N LYS A 8 8.03 -10.55 -9.71
CA LYS A 8 9.06 -10.34 -8.71
C LYS A 8 8.73 -11.17 -7.48
N SER A 9 9.65 -12.07 -7.13
CA SER A 9 9.58 -12.83 -5.89
C SER A 9 9.64 -11.92 -4.65
N ILE A 10 8.71 -12.17 -3.74
CA ILE A 10 8.56 -11.48 -2.46
C ILE A 10 8.91 -12.44 -1.33
N MET A 11 9.46 -11.92 -0.23
CA MET A 11 9.77 -12.77 0.92
C MET A 11 8.47 -13.28 1.58
N SER A 12 8.31 -14.60 1.63
CA SER A 12 7.18 -15.28 2.29
C SER A 12 7.43 -15.44 3.79
N ASP A 13 7.18 -14.38 4.56
CA ASP A 13 7.38 -14.33 6.03
C ASP A 13 6.13 -13.91 6.81
N GLY A 14 4.95 -13.96 6.17
CA GLY A 14 3.68 -13.46 6.70
C GLY A 14 3.48 -11.94 6.56
N ASN A 15 4.43 -11.23 5.93
CA ASN A 15 4.28 -9.80 5.56
C ASN A 15 4.23 -9.59 4.04
N ASP A 16 4.13 -10.66 3.27
CA ASP A 16 4.23 -10.66 1.81
C ASP A 16 3.32 -9.65 1.12
N LEU A 17 2.05 -9.50 1.51
CA LEU A 17 1.21 -8.44 0.93
C LEU A 17 1.86 -7.06 1.09
N PHE A 18 2.27 -6.71 2.31
CA PHE A 18 2.86 -5.40 2.59
C PHE A 18 4.25 -5.25 1.97
N ARG A 19 5.00 -6.35 1.81
CA ARG A 19 6.29 -6.36 1.10
C ARG A 19 6.10 -6.17 -0.40
N ALA A 20 5.07 -6.80 -0.98
CA ALA A 20 4.71 -6.64 -2.38
C ALA A 20 4.29 -5.20 -2.66
N LEU A 21 3.45 -4.62 -1.82
CA LEU A 21 3.07 -3.21 -1.90
C LEU A 21 4.28 -2.28 -1.73
N SER A 22 5.15 -2.55 -0.75
CA SER A 22 6.40 -1.82 -0.56
C SER A 22 7.30 -1.87 -1.80
N PHE A 23 7.45 -3.05 -2.40
CA PHE A 23 8.24 -3.21 -3.61
C PHE A 23 7.61 -2.48 -4.80
N ALA A 24 6.30 -2.59 -4.99
CA ALA A 24 5.60 -1.94 -6.09
C ALA A 24 5.80 -0.41 -6.10
N ILE A 25 5.80 0.22 -4.93
CA ILE A 25 5.90 1.69 -4.82
C ILE A 25 7.33 2.23 -4.67
N SER A 26 8.30 1.43 -4.21
CA SER A 26 9.65 1.91 -3.86
C SER A 26 10.80 1.05 -4.39
N GLN A 27 10.47 -0.04 -5.09
CA GLN A 27 11.42 -1.08 -5.52
C GLN A 27 12.17 -1.76 -4.37
N ARG A 28 11.71 -1.58 -3.12
CA ARG A 28 12.32 -2.10 -1.90
C ARG A 28 11.29 -2.78 -1.02
N GLN A 29 11.60 -3.98 -0.52
CA GLN A 29 10.72 -4.72 0.38
C GLN A 29 10.90 -4.31 1.86
N GLU A 30 11.98 -3.63 2.21
CA GLU A 30 12.34 -3.29 3.60
C GLU A 30 11.35 -2.35 4.30
N TYR A 31 10.58 -1.55 3.55
CA TYR A 31 9.61 -0.61 4.12
C TYR A 31 8.26 -1.22 4.47
N HIS A 32 8.09 -2.54 4.34
CA HIS A 32 6.82 -3.23 4.54
C HIS A 32 6.14 -2.97 5.90
N LEU A 33 6.89 -2.76 6.99
CA LEU A 33 6.30 -2.42 8.29
C LEU A 33 5.70 -1.00 8.31
N GLN A 34 6.34 -0.06 7.62
CA GLN A 34 5.85 1.30 7.49
C GLN A 34 4.59 1.33 6.61
N VAL A 35 4.63 0.61 5.48
CA VAL A 35 3.49 0.40 4.59
C VAL A 35 2.32 -0.24 5.35
N ARG A 36 2.55 -1.31 6.12
CA ARG A 36 1.53 -1.92 6.99
C ARG A 36 0.92 -0.90 7.93
N LYS A 37 1.76 -0.17 8.67
CA LYS A 37 1.26 0.82 9.63
C LYS A 37 0.36 1.86 8.96
N LYS A 38 0.80 2.43 7.84
CA LYS A 38 0.04 3.45 7.10
C LYS A 38 -1.30 2.91 6.60
N ILE A 39 -1.32 1.72 6.01
CA ILE A 39 -2.55 1.08 5.53
C ILE A 39 -3.49 0.79 6.69
N VAL A 40 -3.01 0.20 7.79
CA VAL A 40 -3.86 -0.16 8.94
C VAL A 40 -4.38 1.08 9.67
N ASP A 41 -3.57 2.14 9.81
CA ASP A 41 -4.01 3.41 10.37
C ASP A 41 -5.05 4.06 9.43
N HIS A 42 -4.88 3.93 8.11
CA HIS A 42 -5.85 4.38 7.12
C HIS A 42 -7.18 3.62 7.21
N ILE A 43 -7.17 2.29 7.36
CA ILE A 43 -8.38 1.47 7.60
C ILE A 43 -9.19 2.02 8.78
N LEU A 44 -8.51 2.40 9.87
CA LEU A 44 -9.17 2.98 11.04
C LEU A 44 -9.73 4.37 10.76
N HIS A 45 -9.04 5.17 9.95
CA HIS A 45 -9.46 6.51 9.56
C HIS A 45 -10.72 6.50 8.69
N ILE A 46 -10.78 5.62 7.68
CA ILE A 46 -11.92 5.48 6.76
C ILE A 46 -12.89 4.36 7.17
N SER A 47 -12.90 3.99 8.45
CA SER A 47 -13.65 2.82 8.94
C SER A 47 -15.14 2.85 8.61
N LYS A 48 -15.74 4.04 8.52
CA LYS A 48 -17.17 4.20 8.19
C LYS A 48 -17.44 3.88 6.72
N ASP A 49 -16.57 4.34 5.84
CA ASP A 49 -16.71 4.16 4.39
C ASP A 49 -16.38 2.72 3.96
N LEU A 50 -15.65 1.99 4.80
CA LEU A 50 -15.36 0.57 4.63
C LEU A 50 -16.48 -0.38 5.09
N SER A 51 -17.58 0.09 5.69
CA SER A 51 -18.55 -0.77 6.39
C SER A 51 -19.06 -1.95 5.55
N SER A 52 -19.29 -1.74 4.26
CA SER A 52 -19.78 -2.78 3.33
C SER A 52 -18.72 -3.79 2.89
N TYR A 53 -17.45 -3.55 3.23
CA TYR A 53 -16.30 -4.36 2.87
C TYR A 53 -15.68 -5.08 4.07
N VAL A 54 -16.13 -4.75 5.28
CA VAL A 54 -15.74 -5.46 6.49
C VAL A 54 -16.30 -6.88 6.40
N PRO A 55 -15.46 -7.93 6.52
CA PRO A 55 -15.94 -9.30 6.43
C PRO A 55 -16.75 -9.67 7.67
N ASP A 56 -17.73 -10.56 7.51
CA ASP A 56 -18.38 -11.20 8.65
C ASP A 56 -17.35 -12.01 9.47
N PRO A 57 -17.47 -12.07 10.82
CA PRO A 57 -18.54 -11.55 11.65
C PRO A 57 -18.21 -10.18 12.29
N PHE A 58 -17.29 -9.41 11.73
CA PHE A 58 -16.83 -8.16 12.37
C PHE A 58 -17.85 -7.03 12.15
N GLU A 59 -18.16 -6.29 13.21
CA GLU A 59 -19.15 -5.21 13.14
C GLU A 59 -18.64 -4.00 12.34
N ASN A 60 -17.34 -3.73 12.44
CA ASN A 60 -16.70 -2.61 11.77
C ASN A 60 -15.19 -2.84 11.59
N ALA A 61 -14.54 -1.95 10.84
CA ALA A 61 -13.13 -2.08 10.51
C ALA A 61 -12.21 -1.98 11.75
N ALA A 62 -12.60 -1.20 12.77
CA ALA A 62 -11.84 -1.11 14.01
C ALA A 62 -11.85 -2.44 14.80
N GLU A 63 -13.01 -3.10 14.86
CA GLU A 63 -13.12 -4.42 15.46
C GLU A 63 -12.30 -5.46 14.66
N TYR A 64 -12.43 -5.45 13.33
CA TYR A 64 -11.63 -6.30 12.44
C TYR A 64 -10.13 -6.14 12.72
N VAL A 65 -9.60 -4.91 12.71
CA VAL A 65 -8.18 -4.62 12.94
C VAL A 65 -7.72 -5.14 14.30
N ARG A 66 -8.55 -4.98 15.34
CA ARG A 66 -8.25 -5.44 16.70
C ARG A 66 -8.22 -6.96 16.80
N ILE A 67 -9.26 -7.65 16.33
CA ILE A 67 -9.38 -9.11 16.46
C ILE A 67 -8.39 -9.83 15.56
N ARG A 68 -8.23 -9.38 14.31
CA ARG A 68 -7.27 -9.96 13.36
C ARG A 68 -5.83 -9.58 13.66
N LYS A 69 -5.58 -8.65 14.59
CA LYS A 69 -4.25 -8.17 14.99
C LYS A 69 -3.47 -7.60 13.79
N MET A 70 -4.12 -6.78 12.97
CA MET A 70 -3.51 -6.25 11.74
C MET A 70 -2.31 -5.33 12.00
N LYS A 71 -2.24 -4.72 13.20
CA LYS A 71 -1.08 -3.94 13.66
C LYS A 71 0.15 -4.79 14.00
N VAL A 72 -0.01 -6.11 14.16
CA VAL A 72 1.08 -7.01 14.52
C VAL A 72 1.80 -7.48 13.24
N PRO A 73 3.14 -7.39 13.16
CA PRO A 73 3.90 -7.96 12.05
C PRO A 73 3.63 -9.45 11.87
N LYS A 74 3.79 -9.95 10.64
CA LYS A 74 3.52 -11.33 10.22
C LYS A 74 2.05 -11.76 10.26
N THR A 75 1.12 -10.86 10.55
CA THR A 75 -0.31 -11.08 10.29
C THR A 75 -0.58 -10.91 8.80
N LEU A 76 -1.08 -11.95 8.14
CA LEU A 76 -1.47 -11.91 6.72
C LEU A 76 -2.53 -10.84 6.48
N GLY A 77 -2.34 -10.05 5.43
CA GLY A 77 -3.36 -9.13 4.96
C GLY A 77 -4.36 -9.83 4.05
N THR A 78 -5.56 -9.27 3.95
CA THR A 78 -6.63 -9.78 3.10
C THR A 78 -7.10 -8.71 2.12
N GLU A 79 -8.21 -8.96 1.43
CA GLU A 79 -8.86 -8.04 0.50
C GLU A 79 -9.15 -6.67 1.10
N LEU A 80 -9.42 -6.58 2.41
CA LEU A 80 -9.70 -5.31 3.07
C LEU A 80 -8.44 -4.42 3.10
N GLU A 81 -7.27 -5.01 3.37
CA GLU A 81 -5.99 -4.29 3.31
C GLU A 81 -5.67 -3.83 1.88
N ILE A 82 -6.00 -4.64 0.87
CA ILE A 82 -5.76 -4.30 -0.54
C ILE A 82 -6.66 -3.12 -0.96
N LEU A 83 -7.93 -3.17 -0.58
CA LEU A 83 -8.87 -2.09 -0.87
C LEU A 83 -8.49 -0.79 -0.14
N ALA A 84 -8.07 -0.88 1.12
CA ALA A 84 -7.59 0.29 1.85
C ALA A 84 -6.28 0.83 1.25
N ALA A 85 -5.39 -0.04 0.77
CA ALA A 85 -4.16 0.35 0.10
C ALA A 85 -4.44 1.09 -1.22
N SER A 86 -5.41 0.63 -2.03
CA SER A 86 -5.77 1.32 -3.28
C SER A 86 -6.27 2.73 -3.03
N HIS A 87 -7.09 2.91 -1.99
CA HIS A 87 -7.53 4.23 -1.55
C HIS A 87 -6.39 5.08 -0.97
N PHE A 88 -5.50 4.49 -0.16
CA PHE A 88 -4.38 5.23 0.44
C PHE A 88 -3.37 5.70 -0.62
N MET A 89 -3.09 4.88 -1.62
CA MET A 89 -2.09 5.14 -2.66
C MET A 89 -2.64 5.89 -3.88
N HIS A 90 -3.97 6.09 -3.93
CA HIS A 90 -4.65 6.66 -5.10
C HIS A 90 -4.34 5.89 -6.38
N ALA A 91 -4.22 4.58 -6.30
CA ALA A 91 -3.88 3.71 -7.43
C ALA A 91 -4.77 2.48 -7.42
N ASP A 92 -5.22 2.04 -8.60
CA ASP A 92 -5.91 0.76 -8.71
C ASP A 92 -4.94 -0.39 -8.39
N ILE A 93 -5.41 -1.39 -7.66
CA ILE A 93 -4.65 -2.61 -7.38
C ILE A 93 -5.37 -3.78 -8.01
N TYR A 94 -4.66 -4.57 -8.81
CA TYR A 94 -5.17 -5.76 -9.45
C TYR A 94 -4.52 -6.99 -8.85
N THR A 95 -5.31 -7.96 -8.39
CA THR A 95 -4.80 -9.27 -7.98
C THR A 95 -5.18 -10.32 -9.01
N PHE A 96 -4.22 -11.16 -9.40
CA PHE A 96 -4.49 -12.36 -10.18
C PHE A 96 -4.60 -13.57 -9.26
N ALA A 97 -5.79 -14.15 -9.19
CA ALA A 97 -6.11 -15.32 -8.38
C ALA A 97 -7.14 -16.18 -9.13
N ASN A 98 -7.07 -17.50 -8.98
CA ASN A 98 -8.05 -18.42 -9.59
C ASN A 98 -8.29 -18.17 -11.11
N ASN A 99 -7.20 -17.93 -11.86
CA ASN A 99 -7.23 -17.58 -13.29
C ASN A 99 -8.06 -16.32 -13.64
N LYS A 100 -8.22 -15.40 -12.69
CA LYS A 100 -9.00 -14.17 -12.87
C LYS A 100 -8.28 -12.98 -12.26
N TRP A 101 -8.49 -11.83 -12.88
CA TRP A 101 -8.08 -10.54 -12.33
C TRP A 101 -9.22 -9.97 -11.49
N ILE A 102 -8.91 -9.56 -10.27
CA ILE A 102 -9.81 -8.83 -9.37
C ILE A 102 -9.26 -7.42 -9.23
N LYS A 103 -10.13 -6.42 -9.43
CA LYS A 103 -9.78 -5.00 -9.31
C LYS A 103 -10.20 -4.48 -7.94
N TYR A 104 -9.29 -3.80 -7.26
CA TYR A 104 -9.51 -2.99 -6.07
C TYR A 104 -9.26 -1.53 -6.44
N SER A 105 -10.29 -0.70 -6.36
CA SER A 105 -10.24 0.71 -6.75
C SER A 105 -10.63 1.60 -5.59
N ALA A 106 -9.93 2.73 -5.44
CA ALA A 106 -10.31 3.77 -4.50
C ALA A 106 -11.76 4.25 -4.72
N HIS A 107 -12.24 4.22 -5.97
CA HIS A 107 -13.61 4.55 -6.35
C HIS A 107 -14.69 3.65 -5.72
N GLN A 108 -14.31 2.47 -5.19
CA GLN A 108 -15.24 1.62 -4.44
C GLN A 108 -15.58 2.23 -3.07
N ILE A 109 -14.68 3.05 -2.51
CA ILE A 109 -14.85 3.72 -1.23
C ILE A 109 -15.29 5.18 -1.45
N ASP A 110 -14.58 5.91 -2.32
CA ASP A 110 -14.81 7.33 -2.60
C ASP A 110 -14.89 7.57 -4.10
N LYS A 111 -16.06 7.95 -4.61
CA LYS A 111 -16.30 8.14 -6.05
C LYS A 111 -15.64 9.38 -6.64
N ASP A 112 -15.29 10.35 -5.80
CA ASP A 112 -14.75 11.64 -6.22
C ASP A 112 -13.21 11.69 -6.13
N ILE A 113 -12.58 10.58 -5.69
CA ILE A 113 -11.14 10.49 -5.56
C ILE A 113 -10.45 10.41 -6.92
N ASN A 114 -9.42 11.22 -7.12
CA ASN A 114 -8.57 11.10 -8.30
C ASN A 114 -7.64 9.90 -8.12
N VAL A 115 -7.78 8.92 -9.01
CA VAL A 115 -6.90 7.75 -9.10
C VAL A 115 -5.89 7.96 -10.23
N GLU A 116 -4.64 7.64 -9.95
CA GLU A 116 -3.54 7.68 -10.90
C GLU A 116 -3.78 6.70 -12.06
N ASN A 117 -3.20 7.00 -13.22
CA ASN A 117 -3.36 6.15 -14.41
C ASN A 117 -2.59 4.82 -14.30
N GLU A 118 -1.59 4.76 -13.44
CA GLU A 118 -0.78 3.56 -13.21
C GLU A 118 -1.39 2.70 -12.09
N ALA A 119 -1.32 1.38 -12.25
CA ALA A 119 -1.91 0.43 -11.34
C ALA A 119 -0.85 -0.54 -10.81
N ILE A 120 -1.12 -1.09 -9.62
CA ILE A 120 -0.27 -2.12 -9.01
C ILE A 120 -0.83 -3.49 -9.37
N TYR A 121 0.02 -4.39 -9.83
CA TYR A 121 -0.37 -5.74 -10.23
C TYR A 121 0.27 -6.77 -9.31
N LEU A 122 -0.56 -7.57 -8.67
CA LEU A 122 -0.15 -8.61 -7.74
C LEU A 122 -0.64 -9.98 -8.25
N GLN A 123 0.12 -11.02 -7.97
CA GLN A 123 -0.30 -12.40 -8.14
C GLN A 123 -0.47 -13.02 -6.75
N HIS A 124 -1.60 -13.68 -6.52
CA HIS A 124 -1.88 -14.39 -5.29
C HIS A 124 -1.86 -15.89 -5.55
N ASP A 125 -0.93 -16.60 -4.92
CA ASP A 125 -0.92 -18.06 -4.90
C ASP A 125 -1.79 -18.57 -3.76
N GLU A 126 -2.99 -19.06 -4.10
CA GLU A 126 -3.95 -19.62 -3.15
C GLU A 126 -3.40 -20.78 -2.31
N LYS A 127 -2.42 -21.54 -2.82
CA LYS A 127 -1.87 -22.71 -2.09
C LYS A 127 -0.97 -22.29 -0.94
N SER A 128 -0.18 -21.24 -1.16
CA SER A 128 0.77 -20.73 -0.19
C SER A 128 0.29 -19.46 0.52
N SER A 129 -0.87 -18.93 0.11
CA SER A 129 -1.39 -17.61 0.50
C SER A 129 -0.33 -16.52 0.35
N HIS A 130 0.40 -16.58 -0.77
CA HIS A 130 1.58 -15.74 -1.02
C HIS A 130 1.33 -14.72 -2.12
N TYR A 131 1.85 -13.50 -1.92
CA TYR A 131 1.77 -12.43 -2.91
C TYR A 131 3.10 -12.18 -3.59
N GLU A 132 3.07 -12.10 -4.92
CA GLU A 132 4.16 -11.62 -5.75
C GLU A 132 3.74 -10.38 -6.53
N VAL A 133 4.71 -9.58 -6.99
CA VAL A 133 4.43 -8.40 -7.84
C VAL A 133 4.54 -8.82 -9.30
N VAL A 134 3.47 -8.66 -10.07
CA VAL A 134 3.46 -9.01 -11.49
C VAL A 134 4.23 -7.96 -12.27
N MET A 135 5.21 -8.43 -13.04
CA MET A 135 6.07 -7.60 -13.88
C MET A 135 5.66 -7.66 -15.35
N ASP A 136 5.01 -8.76 -15.77
CA ASP A 136 4.60 -8.95 -17.15
C ASP A 136 3.39 -9.89 -17.27
N VAL A 137 2.56 -9.71 -18.30
CA VAL A 137 1.43 -10.58 -18.64
C VAL A 137 1.48 -11.09 -20.07
N GLU A 138 0.84 -12.22 -20.31
CA GLU A 138 0.72 -12.79 -21.64
C GLU A 138 0.09 -11.79 -22.63
N GLY A 139 0.76 -11.59 -23.76
CA GLY A 139 0.26 -10.75 -24.86
C GLY A 139 0.43 -9.24 -24.67
N ASN A 140 1.09 -8.78 -23.60
CA ASN A 140 1.52 -7.39 -23.45
C ASN A 140 2.58 -7.26 -22.35
N SER A 141 3.74 -6.70 -22.67
CA SER A 141 4.69 -6.20 -21.68
C SER A 141 3.99 -5.21 -20.76
N ILE A 142 3.74 -5.58 -19.49
CA ILE A 142 3.39 -4.57 -18.49
C ILE A 142 4.66 -3.72 -18.36
N CYS A 143 4.59 -2.49 -18.84
CA CYS A 143 5.67 -1.52 -18.70
C CYS A 143 5.76 -1.06 -17.24
N ASN A 144 6.26 -1.94 -16.37
CA ASN A 144 6.80 -1.51 -15.09
C ASN A 144 8.13 -0.81 -15.35
N LEU A 145 8.30 0.36 -14.73
CA LEU A 145 9.48 1.22 -14.75
C LEU A 145 10.79 0.41 -14.72
N GLN A 146 11.33 0.08 -15.89
CA GLN A 146 12.72 -0.31 -16.04
C GLN A 146 13.29 0.46 -17.22
N GLU A 147 14.44 1.07 -16.90
CA GLU A 147 15.27 1.95 -17.72
C GLU A 147 14.81 3.40 -17.89
N LYS A 148 14.87 4.17 -16.80
CA LYS A 148 15.59 5.46 -16.89
C LYS A 148 16.97 5.29 -16.26
N SER A 149 17.92 5.07 -17.15
CA SER A 149 19.31 5.45 -16.94
C SER A 149 19.37 6.89 -16.43
N LYS A 150 20.15 7.08 -15.36
CA LYS A 150 20.80 8.31 -14.89
C LYS A 150 20.37 9.60 -15.61
N GLU A 151 19.55 10.42 -14.96
CA GLU A 151 19.74 11.86 -14.71
C GLU A 151 18.43 12.54 -14.25
N ASN A 152 18.55 13.26 -13.12
CA ASN A 152 17.64 14.22 -12.50
C ASN A 152 16.38 13.70 -11.76
N GLU A 153 16.48 13.80 -10.43
CA GLU A 153 15.50 13.49 -9.40
C GLU A 153 14.23 14.37 -9.49
N ASP A 154 13.06 13.72 -9.59
CA ASP A 154 11.79 14.27 -9.08
C ASP A 154 11.13 13.14 -8.28
N CYS A 155 11.11 13.30 -6.96
CA CYS A 155 10.71 12.28 -5.99
C CYS A 155 9.19 12.28 -5.86
N THR A 156 8.57 11.10 -6.00
CA THR A 156 7.13 10.97 -5.77
C THR A 156 6.81 11.29 -4.31
N SER A 157 5.70 11.99 -4.05
CA SER A 157 5.33 12.46 -2.71
C SER A 157 5.24 11.33 -1.66
N VAL A 158 4.95 10.11 -2.11
CA VAL A 158 4.86 8.91 -1.26
C VAL A 158 6.26 8.40 -0.85
N GLU A 159 7.22 8.36 -1.79
CA GLU A 159 8.60 8.01 -1.47
C GLU A 159 9.24 9.05 -0.54
N TYR A 160 8.95 10.34 -0.76
CA TYR A 160 9.41 11.41 0.13
C TYR A 160 8.84 11.26 1.55
N GLU A 161 7.55 10.95 1.67
CA GLU A 161 6.94 10.69 2.98
C GLU A 161 7.55 9.46 3.68
N LEU A 162 7.79 8.36 2.95
CA LEU A 162 8.40 7.16 3.52
C LEU A 162 9.86 7.40 3.94
N ASP A 163 10.63 8.13 3.13
CA ASP A 163 12.04 8.41 3.41
C ASP A 163 12.22 9.40 4.59
N GLN A 164 11.40 10.45 4.67
CA GLN A 164 11.43 11.40 5.78
C GLN A 164 11.01 10.75 7.11
N ILE A 165 10.11 9.77 7.08
CA ILE A 165 9.70 9.02 8.27
C ILE A 165 10.78 8.02 8.71
N SER A 166 11.48 7.38 7.77
CA SER A 166 12.61 6.49 8.06
C SER A 166 13.73 7.26 8.81
N ARG A 167 14.03 8.49 8.35
CA ARG A 167 15.00 9.38 9.01
C ARG A 167 14.59 9.82 10.41
N ASN A 168 13.29 10.02 10.65
CA ASN A 168 12.79 10.46 11.96
C ASN A 168 12.62 9.31 12.99
N ASN A 169 12.63 8.04 12.57
CA ASN A 169 12.52 6.88 13.46
C ASN A 169 13.87 6.22 13.79
N CYS A 170 14.99 6.73 13.26
CA CYS A 170 16.31 6.45 13.80
C CYS A 170 16.50 7.22 15.12
N ILE A 171 15.76 6.82 16.17
CA ILE A 171 16.05 7.21 17.55
C ILE A 171 16.64 5.98 18.25
N ASP A 172 17.85 6.20 18.75
CA ASP A 172 18.71 5.25 19.43
C ASP A 172 18.00 4.36 20.45
N THR A 173 18.40 3.09 20.48
CA THR A 173 17.98 2.06 21.45
C THR A 173 18.57 2.30 22.86
N LYS A 174 18.73 3.55 23.28
CA LYS A 174 19.23 3.93 24.61
C LYS A 174 18.52 5.19 25.12
N ASN A 175 17.32 5.02 25.70
CA ASN A 175 17.00 5.52 27.04
C ASN A 175 15.50 5.46 27.35
N ASN A 176 15.21 5.11 28.60
CA ASN A 176 13.90 5.07 29.21
C ASN A 176 13.33 6.47 29.46
N ASN A 177 12.00 6.52 29.50
CA ASN A 177 11.10 7.50 30.14
C ASN A 177 10.56 8.68 29.31
N THR A 178 9.21 8.71 29.34
CA THR A 178 8.30 9.85 29.52
C THR A 178 7.42 10.26 28.33
N LEU A 179 6.16 10.45 28.71
CA LEU A 179 4.92 10.72 28.01
C LEU A 179 4.85 12.11 27.31
N LEU A 180 3.95 12.19 26.33
CA LEU A 180 3.27 13.36 25.75
C LEU A 180 4.06 14.26 24.76
N ASN A 181 3.61 14.29 23.50
CA ASN A 181 2.64 15.30 23.09
C ASN A 181 2.16 15.05 21.65
N GLU A 182 0.84 15.09 21.50
CA GLU A 182 0.14 15.15 20.23
C GLU A 182 0.63 16.37 19.45
N THR A 183 1.06 16.16 18.20
CA THR A 183 1.13 17.24 17.22
C THR A 183 0.27 16.83 16.03
N GLN A 184 -0.92 17.42 16.03
CA GLN A 184 -1.81 17.49 14.89
C GLN A 184 -1.05 18.15 13.73
N VAL A 185 -0.61 17.38 12.72
CA VAL A 185 -0.13 17.96 11.47
C VAL A 185 -1.33 18.17 10.57
N ASP A 186 -1.76 19.43 10.45
CA ASP A 186 -2.77 19.89 9.52
C ASP A 186 -2.21 19.87 8.09
N LEU A 187 -2.62 18.88 7.29
CA LEU A 187 -2.19 18.67 5.91
C LEU A 187 -2.81 19.67 4.90
N THR A 188 -3.59 20.66 5.35
CA THR A 188 -4.14 21.70 4.46
C THR A 188 -3.10 22.72 3.98
N VAL A 189 -1.90 22.75 4.59
CA VAL A 189 -0.84 23.74 4.26
C VAL A 189 -0.04 23.39 2.99
N LEU A 190 -0.12 22.17 2.46
CA LEU A 190 0.61 21.76 1.24
C LEU A 190 -0.09 22.12 -0.08
N ARG A 191 -1.29 22.74 -0.06
CA ARG A 191 -2.09 23.06 -1.27
C ARG A 191 -1.67 24.34 -2.02
N ARG A 192 -0.52 24.95 -1.74
CA ARG A 192 -0.04 26.13 -2.51
C ARG A 192 1.41 25.98 -2.94
N LYS A 193 1.65 25.25 -4.04
CA LYS A 193 2.68 25.57 -5.04
C LYS A 193 2.53 24.69 -6.28
N ARG A 194 1.62 25.09 -7.17
CA ARG A 194 1.81 25.04 -8.63
C ARG A 194 0.82 26.01 -9.26
N LYS A 195 1.22 27.27 -9.28
CA LYS A 195 0.74 28.28 -10.20
C LYS A 195 1.98 28.85 -10.88
N ARG A 196 1.92 28.97 -12.22
CA ARG A 196 2.93 29.50 -13.17
C ARG A 196 3.99 28.48 -13.58
N GLU A 197 4.45 28.35 -14.82
CA GLU A 197 4.32 28.98 -16.16
C GLU A 197 5.06 27.96 -17.07
N LEU A 198 4.59 27.53 -18.25
CA LEU A 198 4.39 28.19 -19.54
C LEU A 198 3.45 27.32 -20.39
#